data_AF-A0A533YAS4-F1
#
_entry.id   AF-A0A533YAS4-F1
#
_cell.length_a   1.000
_cell.length_b   1.000
_cell.length_c   1.000
_cell.angle_alpha   90.00
_cell.angle_beta   90.00
_cell.angle_gamma   90.00
#
_symmetry.space_group_name_H-M   'P 1'
#
loop_
_entity.id
_entity.type
_entity.pdbx_description
1 polymer ?
#
loop_
_entity_poly.entity_id
_entity_poly.type
_entity_poly.pdbx_seq_one_letter_code
_entity_poly.pdbx_strand_id
1 'polypeptide(L)'
;MDIMSGFSEGSFSGRSIPRAQVVMPCRLSWAGVEASAIIRDLSPAGLALSLSETTPLNMKEKAQLHLRNRITLQVVLVHARHEPGRLVAGFKVATIEKGAQEWSDLVEKVER
;
A
#
# COMPACT_ATOMS: atom_id res chain seq x y z
N MET A 1 -11.01 -39.49 -3.19
CA MET A 1 -10.56 -38.25 -3.86
C MET A 1 -11.64 -37.21 -3.69
N ASP A 2 -11.22 -35.95 -3.61
CA ASP A 2 -12.01 -34.70 -3.58
C ASP A 2 -12.76 -34.41 -2.27
N ILE A 3 -12.14 -33.69 -1.32
CA ILE A 3 -11.89 -32.23 -1.26
C ILE A 3 -13.20 -31.43 -1.44
N MET A 4 -13.98 -31.32 -0.38
CA MET A 4 -14.83 -30.14 -0.19
C MET A 4 -14.03 -29.10 0.57
N SER A 5 -13.48 -28.18 -0.23
CA SER A 5 -12.90 -26.92 0.14
C SER A 5 -13.83 -26.16 1.10
N GLY A 6 -13.39 -26.03 2.35
CA GLY A 6 -13.92 -25.04 3.26
C GLY A 6 -13.67 -23.65 2.68
N PHE A 7 -14.72 -23.02 2.18
CA PHE A 7 -14.74 -21.57 2.04
C PHE A 7 -14.72 -20.98 3.44
N SER A 8 -13.54 -20.67 3.94
CA SER A 8 -13.40 -19.78 5.08
C SER A 8 -13.90 -18.40 4.65
N GLU A 9 -15.16 -18.10 4.98
CA GLU A 9 -15.67 -16.73 5.06
C GLU A 9 -14.86 -15.98 6.12
N GLY A 10 -13.69 -15.49 5.71
CA GLY A 10 -12.91 -14.54 6.47
C GLY A 10 -13.70 -13.24 6.53
N SER A 11 -14.42 -13.04 7.63
CA SER A 11 -15.08 -11.78 7.98
C SER A 11 -14.14 -10.59 7.78
N PHE A 12 -14.46 -9.69 6.84
CA PHE A 12 -13.77 -8.40 6.65
C PHE A 12 -14.12 -7.38 7.76
N SER A 13 -14.25 -7.80 9.02
CA SER A 13 -14.62 -6.89 10.12
C SER A 13 -13.39 -6.13 10.62
N GLY A 14 -13.16 -4.92 10.10
CA GLY A 14 -12.16 -4.01 10.68
C GLY A 14 -11.78 -2.79 9.83
N ARG A 15 -12.25 -2.68 8.58
CA ARG A 15 -11.95 -1.53 7.71
C ARG A 15 -13.22 -0.73 7.45
N SER A 16 -13.18 0.56 7.73
CA SER A 16 -14.30 1.49 7.48
C SER A 16 -14.39 1.97 6.04
N ILE A 17 -13.35 1.75 5.23
CA ILE A 17 -13.26 2.20 3.84
C ILE A 17 -12.85 1.01 2.96
N PRO A 18 -13.61 0.71 1.89
CA PRO A 18 -13.22 -0.29 0.89
C PRO A 18 -11.84 -0.02 0.31
N ARG A 19 -11.18 -1.08 -0.17
CA ARG A 19 -9.88 -0.96 -0.84
C ARG A 19 -9.94 -1.57 -2.21
N ALA A 20 -9.45 -0.83 -3.18
CA ALA A 20 -9.42 -1.25 -4.55
C ALA A 20 -8.08 -1.94 -4.87
N GLN A 21 -8.14 -3.11 -5.50
CA GLN A 21 -6.95 -3.88 -5.88
C GLN A 21 -6.31 -3.29 -7.13
N VAL A 22 -5.00 -3.11 -7.09
CA VAL A 22 -4.23 -2.50 -8.18
C VAL A 22 -2.86 -3.18 -8.31
N VAL A 23 -2.22 -2.96 -9.46
CA VAL A 23 -0.81 -3.29 -9.65
C VAL A 23 -0.14 -2.06 -10.25
N MET A 24 0.54 -1.28 -9.41
CA MET A 24 1.20 -0.05 -9.86
C MET A 24 2.59 0.10 -9.24
N PRO A 25 3.63 0.37 -10.05
CA PRO A 25 4.96 0.65 -9.53
C PRO A 25 5.01 2.01 -8.83
N CYS A 26 5.72 2.06 -7.71
CA CYS A 26 6.00 3.28 -6.97
C CYS A 26 7.42 3.22 -6.37
N ARG A 27 7.87 4.37 -5.86
CA ARG A 27 9.09 4.46 -5.05
C ARG A 27 8.72 4.88 -3.64
N LEU A 28 9.29 4.21 -2.65
CA LEU A 28 9.17 4.55 -1.24
C LEU A 28 10.52 5.06 -0.75
N SER A 29 10.55 6.20 -0.06
CA SER A 29 11.76 6.78 0.50
C SER A 29 11.61 7.16 1.97
N TRP A 30 12.59 6.84 2.80
CA TRP A 30 12.64 7.17 4.23
C TRP A 30 14.08 7.21 4.71
N ALA A 31 14.44 8.11 5.63
CA ALA A 31 15.76 8.16 6.28
C ALA A 31 16.98 7.99 5.32
N GLY A 32 16.93 8.57 4.12
CA GLY A 32 17.99 8.46 3.11
C GLY A 32 18.03 7.14 2.32
N VAL A 33 17.09 6.24 2.56
CA VAL A 33 16.86 4.99 1.82
C VAL A 33 15.77 5.22 0.76
N GLU A 34 15.93 4.60 -0.40
CA GLU A 34 14.90 4.49 -1.44
C GLU A 34 14.70 3.03 -1.82
N ALA A 35 13.45 2.62 -1.99
CA ALA A 35 13.07 1.28 -2.41
C ALA A 35 11.99 1.33 -3.49
N SER A 36 12.17 0.50 -4.52
CA SER A 36 11.11 0.19 -5.49
C SER A 36 10.06 -0.70 -4.85
N ALA A 37 8.79 -0.41 -5.13
CA ALA A 37 7.66 -1.16 -4.60
C ALA A 37 6.51 -1.24 -5.60
N ILE A 38 5.59 -2.17 -5.36
CA ILE A 38 4.34 -2.32 -6.11
C ILE A 38 3.17 -2.05 -5.18
N ILE A 39 2.33 -1.08 -5.50
CA ILE A 39 1.03 -0.89 -4.84
C ILE A 39 0.14 -2.07 -5.21
N ARG A 40 -0.36 -2.78 -4.20
CA ARG A 40 -1.30 -3.91 -4.31
C ARG A 40 -2.75 -3.49 -4.13
N ASP A 41 -2.98 -2.59 -3.20
CA ASP A 41 -4.29 -2.04 -2.93
C ASP A 41 -4.16 -0.59 -2.45
N LEU A 42 -5.22 0.17 -2.67
CA LEU A 42 -5.33 1.55 -2.19
C LEU A 42 -6.76 1.92 -1.85
N SER A 43 -6.88 2.95 -1.04
CA SER A 43 -8.09 3.70 -0.72
C SER A 43 -7.72 5.16 -0.48
N PRO A 44 -8.68 6.09 -0.33
CA PRO A 44 -8.35 7.49 -0.05
C PRO A 44 -7.43 7.68 1.17
N ALA A 45 -7.51 6.78 2.15
CA ALA A 45 -6.83 6.90 3.45
C ALA A 45 -5.57 6.03 3.59
N GLY A 46 -5.27 5.13 2.65
CA GLY A 46 -4.18 4.18 2.83
C GLY A 46 -3.91 3.29 1.63
N LEU A 47 -2.82 2.55 1.70
CA LEU A 47 -2.35 1.67 0.64
C LEU A 47 -1.55 0.50 1.17
N ALA A 48 -1.45 -0.56 0.38
CA ALA A 48 -0.57 -1.70 0.66
C ALA A 48 0.47 -1.84 -0.44
N LEU A 49 1.72 -2.08 -0.05
CA LEU A 49 2.87 -2.25 -0.92
C LEU A 49 3.41 -3.67 -0.85
N SER A 50 3.90 -4.19 -1.98
CA SER A 50 4.90 -5.27 -2.02
C SER A 50 6.28 -4.66 -2.22
N LEU A 51 7.23 -5.08 -1.39
CA LEU A 51 8.63 -4.70 -1.44
C LEU A 51 9.52 -5.95 -1.49
N SER A 52 10.80 -5.77 -1.79
CA SER A 52 11.81 -6.81 -1.59
C SER A 52 11.80 -7.28 -0.14
N GLU A 53 11.97 -8.59 0.09
CA GLU A 53 12.03 -9.17 1.44
C GLU A 53 13.15 -8.59 2.30
N THR A 54 14.23 -8.12 1.68
CA THR A 54 15.39 -7.53 2.33
C THR A 54 15.22 -6.05 2.69
N THR A 55 14.05 -5.47 2.44
CA THR A 55 13.82 -4.04 2.66
C THR A 55 13.80 -3.71 4.16
N PRO A 56 14.72 -2.86 4.67
CA PRO A 56 14.83 -2.58 6.10
C PRO A 56 13.76 -1.58 6.55
N LEU A 57 12.52 -2.05 6.75
CA LEU A 57 11.43 -1.24 7.27
C LEU A 57 11.49 -1.15 8.80
N ASN A 58 12.30 -0.23 9.33
CA ASN A 58 12.26 0.19 10.73
C ASN A 58 11.31 1.38 10.88
N MET A 59 10.11 1.14 11.37
CA MET A 59 8.98 2.04 11.18
C MET A 59 8.61 2.81 12.44
N LYS A 60 9.45 3.80 12.75
CA LYS A 60 9.12 4.89 13.67
C LYS A 60 8.91 6.22 12.96
N GLU A 61 9.21 6.31 11.67
CA GLU A 61 9.30 7.57 10.92
C GLU A 61 8.30 7.63 9.76
N LYS A 62 8.04 8.85 9.31
CA LYS A 62 7.24 9.12 8.11
C LYS A 62 8.07 8.79 6.87
N ALA A 63 7.46 8.13 5.91
CA ALA A 63 8.05 7.86 4.61
C ALA A 63 7.35 8.70 3.53
N GLN A 64 8.02 8.90 2.39
CA GLN A 64 7.43 9.48 1.20
C GLN A 64 7.20 8.38 0.16
N LEU A 65 6.00 8.35 -0.40
CA LEU A 65 5.65 7.52 -1.53
C LEU A 65 5.53 8.39 -2.78
N HIS A 66 6.28 8.03 -3.81
CA HIS A 66 6.28 8.71 -5.10
C HIS A 66 5.64 7.82 -6.15
N LEU A 67 4.59 8.34 -6.80
CA LEU A 67 3.83 7.62 -7.80
C LEU A 67 3.81 8.41 -9.11
N ARG A 68 4.28 7.76 -10.19
CA ARG A 68 4.27 8.27 -11.58
C ARG A 68 4.89 9.68 -11.74
N ASN A 69 5.79 10.08 -10.85
CA ASN A 69 6.39 11.43 -10.76
C ASN A 69 5.37 12.60 -10.62
N ARG A 70 4.09 12.30 -10.40
CA ARG A 70 3.01 13.30 -10.29
C ARG A 70 2.44 13.40 -8.88
N ILE A 71 2.42 12.28 -8.17
CA ILE A 71 1.86 12.20 -6.83
C ILE A 71 2.99 11.92 -5.83
N THR A 72 3.01 12.70 -4.75
CA THR A 72 3.88 12.48 -3.59
C THR A 72 3.02 12.45 -2.34
N LEU A 73 3.07 11.34 -1.63
CA LEU A 73 2.31 11.12 -0.40
C LEU A 73 3.27 10.99 0.78
N GLN A 74 2.95 11.68 1.87
CA GLN A 74 3.52 11.37 3.17
C GLN A 74 2.74 10.20 3.77
N VAL A 75 3.43 9.14 4.14
CA VAL A 75 2.82 7.90 4.63
C VAL A 75 3.45 7.40 5.92
N VAL A 76 2.66 6.65 6.69
CA VAL A 76 3.09 6.03 7.95
C VAL A 76 2.78 4.55 7.90
N LEU A 77 3.74 3.69 8.27
CA LEU A 77 3.46 2.24 8.35
C LEU A 77 2.48 1.95 9.46
N VAL A 78 1.52 1.09 9.15
CA VAL A 78 0.57 0.55 10.11
C VAL A 78 0.84 -0.94 10.38
N HIS A 79 1.30 -1.69 9.38
CA HIS A 79 1.66 -3.09 9.56
C HIS A 79 2.63 -3.57 8.47
N ALA A 80 3.48 -4.54 8.80
CA ALA A 80 4.32 -5.24 7.84
C ALA A 80 4.29 -6.75 8.10
N ARG A 81 4.28 -7.55 7.04
CA ARG A 81 4.30 -9.02 7.10
C ARG A 81 5.22 -9.58 6.01
N HIS A 82 5.97 -10.61 6.36
CA HIS A 82 6.76 -11.35 5.37
C HIS A 82 5.85 -12.38 4.69
N GLU A 83 5.88 -12.38 3.36
CA GLU A 83 5.32 -13.43 2.50
C GLU A 83 6.49 -14.12 1.77
N PRO A 84 6.34 -15.34 1.25
CA PRO A 84 7.41 -15.99 0.50
C PRO A 84 7.95 -15.09 -0.62
N GLY A 85 9.23 -14.72 -0.52
CA GLY A 85 9.95 -13.89 -1.49
C GLY A 85 9.60 -12.39 -1.50
N ARG A 86 8.81 -11.88 -0.55
CA ARG A 86 8.46 -10.45 -0.50
C ARG A 86 8.07 -9.95 0.89
N LEU A 87 8.20 -8.65 1.09
CA LEU A 87 7.65 -7.94 2.25
C LEU A 87 6.37 -7.22 1.85
N VAL A 88 5.27 -7.47 2.55
CA VAL A 88 4.01 -6.75 2.33
C VAL A 88 3.78 -5.79 3.49
N ALA A 89 3.61 -4.52 3.15
CA ALA A 89 3.52 -3.44 4.13
C ALA A 89 2.32 -2.55 3.84
N GLY A 90 1.50 -2.30 4.87
CA GLY A 90 0.38 -1.39 4.82
C GLY A 90 0.73 -0.03 5.40
N PHE A 91 0.30 1.00 4.71
CA PHE A 91 0.55 2.39 5.02
C PHE A 91 -0.74 3.18 5.14
N LYS A 92 -0.76 4.13 6.08
CA LYS A 92 -1.77 5.19 6.16
C LYS A 92 -1.24 6.42 5.45
N VAL A 93 -2.08 7.06 4.63
CA VAL A 93 -1.76 8.38 4.06
C VAL A 93 -1.91 9.42 5.16
N ALA A 94 -0.83 10.14 5.47
CA ALA A 94 -0.83 11.23 6.43
C ALA A 94 -1.16 12.56 5.74
N THR A 95 -0.49 12.83 4.62
CA THR A 95 -0.65 14.06 3.83
C THR A 95 -0.40 13.78 2.36
N ILE A 96 -1.09 14.49 1.47
CA ILE A 96 -0.76 14.53 0.05
C ILE A 96 0.13 15.76 -0.17
N GLU A 97 1.43 15.55 -0.42
CA GLU A 97 2.40 16.63 -0.59
C GLU A 97 2.38 17.19 -2.02
N LYS A 98 2.06 16.35 -3.01
CA LYS A 98 1.93 16.73 -4.42
C LYS A 98 0.88 15.86 -5.12
N GLY A 99 0.14 16.45 -6.05
CA GLY A 99 -0.76 15.72 -6.95
C GLY A 99 -2.09 15.31 -6.31
N ALA A 100 -2.71 16.21 -5.53
CA ALA A 100 -3.96 15.92 -4.82
C ALA A 100 -5.11 15.57 -5.77
N GLN A 101 -5.25 16.27 -6.89
CA GLN A 101 -6.27 15.95 -7.89
C GLN A 101 -5.99 14.60 -8.55
N GLU A 102 -4.74 14.34 -8.96
CA GLU A 102 -4.37 13.07 -9.56
C GLU A 102 -4.55 11.88 -8.59
N TRP A 103 -4.33 12.10 -7.30
CA TRP A 103 -4.63 11.11 -6.27
C TRP A 103 -6.13 10.86 -6.17
N SER A 104 -6.95 11.91 -6.12
CA SER A 104 -8.41 11.77 -6.09
C SER A 104 -8.94 11.02 -7.31
N ASP A 105 -8.51 11.41 -8.50
CA ASP A 105 -8.89 10.76 -9.76
C ASP A 105 -8.45 9.30 -9.79
N LEU A 106 -7.26 9.00 -9.25
CA LEU A 106 -6.75 7.64 -9.17
C LEU A 106 -7.60 6.79 -8.23
N VAL A 107 -7.92 7.29 -7.05
CA VAL A 107 -8.73 6.56 -6.07
C VAL A 107 -10.15 6.31 -6.61
N GLU A 108 -10.79 7.34 -7.18
CA GLU A 108 -12.15 7.23 -7.72
C GLU A 108 -12.24 6.25 -8.89
N LYS A 109 -11.23 6.23 -9.77
CA LYS A 109 -11.19 5.31 -10.92
C LYS A 109 -11.08 3.84 -10.53
N VAL A 110 -10.52 3.54 -9.36
CA VAL A 110 -10.36 2.14 -8.91
C VAL A 110 -11.51 1.73 -7.97
N GLU A 111 -12.28 2.68 -7.42
CA GLU A 111 -13.52 2.39 -6.68
C GLU A 111 -14.73 2.07 -7.59
N ARG A 112 -14.65 2.39 -8.89
CA ARG A 112 -15.68 2.08 -9.91
C ARG A 112 -15.41 0.76 -10.62
#